data_AF-A0A0M0JLR3-F1
#
_entry.id   AF-A0A0M0JLR3-F1
#
_cell.length_a   1.000
_cell.length_b   1.000
_cell.length_c   1.000
_cell.angle_alpha   90.00
_cell.angle_beta   90.00
_cell.angle_gamma   90.00
#
_symmetry.space_group_name_H-M   'P 1'
#
loop_
_entity.id
_entity.type
_entity.pdbx_description
1 polymer ?
#
loop_
_entity_poly.entity_id
_entity_poly.type
_entity_poly.pdbx_seq_one_letter_code
_entity_poly.pdbx_strand_id
1 'polypeptide(L)'
;MNGRSGVLLGFDGDRARYEVQLANRLVRSRPANLSIHPLQRQREVAARGDELVLASAGAEVARAGTYAVQLDPQFGYDQALERVFAASNEFEVLELPVELTDDFVKIRRQFRKISLAVHPDKCRHPQADAAFRKVYGAFETLSDPQQQRRLLAILGRGAAAEASWRASFASAGADDDDGASFQWWWEASVPAIMKAAEEAEGSDMDLYAAMYVSDGLGGDVDDVRWMGVHKALALHLQKRAIFIDCREHADYARGGIPGAWHLPMSAVMDYGIVRALGEEKIHALLDTQRHALIVVYSSVATPFSRCRAFCRWLLRAGHHTLPVQRFRRLRGGLFGWHHRGGSVARPIGQAATDLDEVLQLAEAKAQQYTIDLN
;
A
#
# COMPACT_ATOMS: atom_id res chain seq x y z
N MET A 1 0.64 16.29 -13.11
CA MET A 1 1.30 16.36 -14.45
C MET A 1 2.33 17.50 -14.45
N ASN A 2 3.58 17.18 -14.10
CA ASN A 2 4.91 17.67 -14.54
C ASN A 2 5.14 19.08 -15.15
N GLY A 3 4.50 20.17 -14.70
CA GLY A 3 5.00 21.53 -14.97
C GLY A 3 4.98 21.99 -16.44
N ARG A 4 3.87 21.78 -17.15
CA ARG A 4 3.69 22.24 -18.54
C ARG A 4 3.39 23.75 -18.61
N SER A 5 3.85 24.40 -19.67
CA SER A 5 3.64 25.82 -19.95
C SER A 5 2.52 26.05 -20.98
N GLY A 6 1.74 27.12 -20.82
CA GLY A 6 0.68 27.52 -21.76
C GLY A 6 0.45 29.03 -21.75
N VAL A 7 -0.31 29.53 -22.71
CA VAL A 7 -0.61 30.97 -22.85
C VAL A 7 -1.99 31.28 -22.28
N LEU A 8 -2.13 32.34 -21.49
CA LEU A 8 -3.44 32.82 -21.05
C LEU A 8 -4.20 33.47 -22.20
N LEU A 9 -5.43 33.01 -22.45
CA LEU A 9 -6.32 33.61 -23.45
C LEU A 9 -7.32 34.60 -22.83
N GLY A 10 -7.74 34.37 -21.59
CA GLY A 10 -8.72 35.21 -20.91
C GLY A 10 -9.10 34.69 -19.52
N PHE A 11 -9.88 35.48 -18.78
CA PHE A 11 -10.43 35.11 -17.47
C PHE A 11 -11.95 35.09 -17.53
N ASP A 12 -12.54 33.95 -17.19
CA ASP A 12 -13.97 33.78 -16.97
C ASP A 12 -14.29 34.18 -15.53
N GLY A 13 -14.87 35.38 -15.38
CA GLY A 13 -15.20 35.99 -14.10
C GLY A 13 -16.30 35.25 -13.33
N ASP A 14 -17.26 34.65 -14.03
CA ASP A 14 -18.39 33.96 -13.41
C ASP A 14 -17.94 32.65 -12.75
N ARG A 15 -16.94 31.99 -13.35
CA ARG A 15 -16.42 30.70 -12.86
C ARG A 15 -15.14 30.83 -12.06
N ALA A 16 -14.57 32.03 -11.97
CA ALA A 16 -13.25 32.29 -11.42
C ALA A 16 -12.19 31.34 -11.99
N ARG A 17 -12.09 31.28 -13.32
CA ARG A 17 -11.15 30.41 -14.06
C ARG A 17 -10.46 31.16 -15.20
N TYR A 18 -9.18 30.90 -15.39
CA TYR A 18 -8.44 31.31 -16.58
C TYR A 18 -8.54 30.27 -17.69
N GLU A 19 -8.67 30.73 -18.93
CA GLU A 19 -8.50 29.90 -20.12
C GLU A 19 -7.03 29.90 -20.53
N VAL A 20 -6.42 28.71 -20.53
CA VAL A 20 -5.00 28.48 -20.79
C VAL A 20 -4.84 27.59 -22.03
N GLN A 21 -4.27 28.15 -23.09
CA GLN A 21 -3.93 27.41 -24.30
C GLN A 21 -2.60 26.66 -24.08
N LEU A 22 -2.67 25.33 -24.02
CA LEU A 22 -1.50 24.46 -24.08
C LEU A 22 -1.20 24.08 -25.53
N ALA A 23 0.00 23.54 -25.77
CA ALA A 23 0.46 23.15 -27.11
C ALA A 23 -0.51 22.23 -27.88
N ASN A 24 -1.33 21.45 -27.18
CA ASN A 24 -2.22 20.46 -27.79
C ASN A 24 -3.69 20.55 -27.33
N ARG A 25 -4.07 21.48 -26.45
CA ARG A 25 -5.45 21.63 -25.95
C ARG A 25 -5.66 22.93 -25.18
N LEU A 26 -6.93 23.34 -25.08
CA LEU A 26 -7.38 24.40 -24.17
C LEU A 26 -7.72 23.82 -22.79
N VAL A 27 -7.34 24.49 -21.72
CA VAL A 27 -7.62 24.08 -20.33
C VAL A 27 -8.14 25.27 -19.53
N ARG A 28 -9.11 25.03 -18.63
CA ARG A 28 -9.60 26.03 -17.67
C ARG A 28 -8.99 25.77 -16.30
N SER A 29 -8.28 26.75 -15.73
CA SER A 29 -7.56 26.59 -14.45
C SER A 29 -7.92 27.67 -13.42
N ARG A 30 -7.84 27.32 -12.14
CA ARG A 30 -7.98 28.28 -11.03
C ARG A 30 -6.75 29.18 -10.95
N PRO A 31 -6.87 30.43 -10.47
CA PRO A 31 -5.69 31.28 -10.25
C PRO A 31 -4.63 30.63 -9.36
N ALA A 32 -5.06 29.93 -8.30
CA ALA A 32 -4.15 29.19 -7.39
C ALA A 32 -3.37 28.05 -8.07
N ASN A 33 -3.83 27.59 -9.23
CA ASN A 33 -3.27 26.47 -9.98
C ASN A 33 -2.37 26.94 -11.14
N LEU A 34 -1.94 28.20 -11.08
CA LEU A 34 -1.11 28.88 -12.06
C LEU A 34 0.08 29.52 -11.37
N SER A 35 1.25 29.41 -11.99
CA SER A 35 2.49 29.99 -11.49
C SER A 35 3.25 30.70 -12.61
N ILE A 36 3.99 31.74 -12.22
CA ILE A 36 4.80 32.52 -13.16
C ILE A 36 5.86 31.59 -13.77
N HIS A 37 5.95 31.62 -15.10
CA HIS A 37 6.88 30.78 -15.84
C HIS A 37 8.35 31.08 -15.46
N PRO A 38 9.23 30.08 -15.40
CA PRO A 38 10.62 30.28 -14.97
C PRO A 38 11.39 31.34 -15.77
N LEU A 39 11.15 31.43 -17.09
CA LEU A 39 11.78 32.45 -17.94
C LEU A 39 11.35 33.87 -17.57
N GLN A 40 10.08 34.06 -17.20
CA GLN A 40 9.56 35.35 -16.76
C GLN A 40 10.22 35.75 -15.43
N ARG A 41 10.31 34.81 -14.47
CA ARG A 41 11.02 35.04 -13.20
C ARG A 41 12.50 35.40 -13.40
N GLN A 42 13.20 34.69 -14.28
CA GLN A 42 14.61 34.99 -14.58
C GLN A 42 14.79 36.39 -15.18
N ARG A 43 13.86 36.83 -16.06
CA ARG A 43 13.88 38.18 -16.63
C ARG A 43 13.57 39.25 -15.60
N GLU A 44 12.57 39.06 -14.75
CA GLU A 44 12.21 40.01 -13.69
C GLU A 44 13.35 40.20 -12.69
N VAL A 45 14.10 39.15 -12.37
CA VAL A 45 15.29 39.23 -11.52
C VAL A 45 16.45 39.94 -12.23
N ALA A 46 16.57 39.79 -13.56
CA ALA A 46 17.64 40.40 -14.35
C ALA A 46 17.36 41.85 -14.78
N ALA A 47 16.10 42.30 -14.80
CA ALA A 47 15.72 43.63 -15.26
C ALA A 47 16.00 44.70 -14.19
N ARG A 48 16.94 45.61 -14.49
CA ARG A 48 17.01 46.94 -13.85
C ARG A 48 16.05 47.85 -14.61
N GLY A 49 15.30 48.69 -13.89
CA GLY A 49 14.16 49.46 -14.42
C GLY A 49 14.34 50.13 -15.78
N ASP A 50 13.23 50.23 -16.50
CA ASP A 50 12.96 51.00 -17.74
C ASP A 50 13.83 50.74 -18.98
N GLU A 51 14.26 49.50 -19.23
CA GLU A 51 14.83 49.11 -20.53
C GLU A 51 13.75 48.70 -21.55
N LEU A 52 13.58 49.51 -22.61
CA LEU A 52 12.79 49.18 -23.80
C LEU A 52 13.61 48.30 -24.76
N VAL A 53 13.40 46.98 -24.69
CA VAL A 53 14.07 46.01 -25.56
C VAL A 53 13.29 45.84 -26.87
N LEU A 54 13.85 46.36 -27.97
CA LEU A 54 13.33 46.13 -29.33
C LEU A 54 13.74 44.72 -29.81
N ALA A 55 12.75 43.87 -29.98
CA ALA A 55 12.88 42.45 -30.32
C ALA A 55 13.47 42.21 -31.73
N SER A 56 14.66 41.60 -31.81
CA SER A 56 15.24 41.06 -33.05
C SER A 56 14.73 39.64 -33.36
N ALA A 57 14.93 39.17 -34.60
CA ALA A 57 14.50 37.85 -35.08
C ALA A 57 15.11 36.72 -34.20
N GLY A 58 14.23 35.99 -33.50
CA GLY A 58 14.55 35.12 -32.35
C GLY A 58 13.67 35.44 -31.12
N ALA A 59 13.08 36.64 -31.10
CA ALA A 59 12.21 37.11 -30.02
C ALA A 59 10.83 36.43 -29.94
N GLU A 60 10.41 35.63 -30.92
CA GLU A 60 9.12 34.92 -30.85
C GLU A 60 9.12 33.84 -29.76
N VAL A 61 10.19 33.06 -29.66
CA VAL A 61 10.34 32.02 -28.64
C VAL A 61 10.52 32.65 -27.26
N ALA A 62 11.26 33.76 -27.18
CA ALA A 62 11.44 34.52 -25.94
C ALA A 62 10.13 35.21 -25.49
N ARG A 63 9.35 35.81 -26.42
CA ARG A 63 8.02 36.38 -26.12
C ARG A 63 7.03 35.30 -25.68
N ALA A 64 7.00 34.14 -26.34
CA ALA A 64 6.11 33.05 -25.99
C ALA A 64 6.34 32.58 -24.54
N GLY A 65 7.60 32.50 -24.10
CA GLY A 65 7.94 32.15 -22.71
C GLY A 65 7.72 33.26 -21.67
N THR A 66 7.55 34.51 -22.11
CA THR A 66 7.32 35.70 -21.25
C THR A 66 5.86 35.79 -20.81
N TYR A 67 4.92 35.46 -21.71
CA TYR A 67 3.47 35.45 -21.42
C TYR A 67 2.91 34.05 -21.10
N ALA A 68 3.78 33.05 -21.07
CA ALA A 68 3.40 31.71 -20.66
C ALA A 68 3.21 31.63 -19.15
N VAL A 69 2.23 30.84 -18.72
CA VAL A 69 1.96 30.49 -17.34
C VAL A 69 2.15 28.99 -17.18
N GLN A 70 2.78 28.61 -16.08
CA GLN A 70 3.01 27.22 -15.74
C GLN A 70 1.85 26.71 -14.88
N LEU A 71 1.19 25.63 -15.32
CA LEU A 71 0.18 24.97 -14.50
C LEU A 71 0.84 24.32 -13.29
N ASP A 72 0.28 24.58 -12.11
CA ASP A 72 0.66 23.89 -10.88
C ASP A 72 0.44 22.38 -11.07
N PRO A 73 1.43 21.52 -10.77
CA PRO A 73 1.24 20.08 -10.69
C PRO A 73 -0.03 19.64 -9.91
N GLN A 74 -0.43 20.40 -8.89
CA GLN A 74 -1.63 20.21 -8.06
C GLN A 74 -2.93 20.25 -8.86
N PHE A 75 -3.01 21.06 -9.92
CA PHE A 75 -4.18 21.15 -10.80
C PHE A 75 -4.62 19.78 -11.35
N GLY A 76 -3.65 18.94 -11.71
CA GLY A 76 -3.93 17.62 -12.27
C GLY A 76 -4.49 16.64 -11.23
N TYR A 77 -4.08 16.80 -9.97
CA TYR A 77 -4.61 16.02 -8.86
C TYR A 77 -6.03 16.49 -8.51
N ASP A 78 -6.27 17.79 -8.41
CA ASP A 78 -7.60 18.35 -8.13
C ASP A 78 -8.64 17.87 -9.16
N GLN A 79 -8.31 17.87 -10.45
CA GLN A 79 -9.19 17.31 -11.50
C GLN A 79 -9.44 15.81 -11.37
N ALA A 80 -8.48 15.04 -10.85
CA ALA A 80 -8.67 13.62 -10.63
C ALA A 80 -9.59 13.37 -9.43
N LEU A 81 -9.44 14.15 -8.36
CA LEU A 81 -10.35 14.14 -7.21
C LEU A 81 -11.76 14.53 -7.62
N GLU A 82 -11.94 15.62 -8.37
CA GLU A 82 -13.25 16.07 -8.87
C GLU A 82 -13.93 14.96 -9.69
N ARG A 83 -13.20 14.26 -10.57
CA ARG A 83 -13.73 13.13 -11.36
C ARG A 83 -14.14 11.95 -10.48
N VAL A 84 -13.30 11.54 -9.54
CA VAL A 84 -13.60 10.42 -8.63
C VAL A 84 -14.82 10.72 -7.76
N PHE A 85 -14.95 11.95 -7.25
CA PHE A 85 -16.12 12.31 -6.46
C PHE A 85 -17.39 12.45 -7.29
N ALA A 86 -17.30 12.94 -8.53
CA ALA A 86 -18.43 13.05 -9.45
C ALA A 86 -18.96 11.71 -9.98
N ALA A 87 -18.15 10.65 -9.96
CA ALA A 87 -18.55 9.32 -10.42
C ALA A 87 -19.71 8.74 -9.58
N SER A 88 -20.74 8.24 -10.27
CA SER A 88 -22.00 7.76 -9.68
C SER A 88 -21.99 6.26 -9.38
N ASN A 89 -21.04 5.51 -9.96
CA ASN A 89 -20.88 4.08 -9.76
C ASN A 89 -19.40 3.69 -9.91
N GLU A 90 -19.09 2.45 -9.56
CA GLU A 90 -17.74 1.91 -9.50
C GLU A 90 -17.07 1.82 -10.87
N PHE A 91 -17.85 1.58 -11.94
CA PHE A 91 -17.33 1.59 -13.32
C PHE A 91 -16.85 2.98 -13.73
N GLU A 92 -17.63 4.02 -13.42
CA GLU A 92 -17.25 5.41 -13.66
C GLU A 92 -16.03 5.83 -12.84
N VAL A 93 -15.93 5.38 -11.58
CA VAL A 93 -14.76 5.64 -10.72
C VAL A 93 -13.47 5.11 -11.35
N LEU A 94 -13.53 3.95 -12.03
CA LEU A 94 -12.40 3.38 -12.75
C LEU A 94 -12.30 3.80 -14.23
N GLU A 95 -13.10 4.76 -14.70
CA GLU A 95 -13.17 5.15 -16.11
C GLU A 95 -13.36 3.93 -17.05
N LEU A 96 -14.25 3.01 -16.65
CA LEU A 96 -14.62 1.79 -17.39
C LEU A 96 -16.06 1.88 -17.90
N PRO A 97 -16.39 1.21 -19.03
CA PRO A 97 -17.77 1.07 -19.46
C PRO A 97 -18.59 0.25 -18.45
N VAL A 98 -19.88 0.57 -18.31
CA VAL A 98 -20.82 -0.14 -17.43
C VAL A 98 -21.27 -1.45 -18.08
N GLU A 99 -20.33 -2.38 -18.22
CA GLU A 99 -20.52 -3.69 -18.83
C GLU A 99 -19.71 -4.75 -18.08
N LEU A 100 -20.09 -6.02 -18.22
CA LEU A 100 -19.32 -7.11 -17.64
C LEU A 100 -17.92 -7.10 -18.27
N THR A 101 -16.89 -7.01 -17.45
CA THR A 101 -15.49 -6.97 -17.91
C THR A 101 -14.77 -8.17 -17.32
N ASP A 102 -14.57 -9.21 -18.13
CA ASP A 102 -13.76 -10.36 -17.74
C ASP A 102 -12.25 -10.07 -17.87
N ASP A 103 -11.88 -8.95 -18.49
CA ASP A 103 -10.50 -8.48 -18.62
C ASP A 103 -10.04 -7.80 -17.32
N PHE A 104 -9.61 -8.63 -16.36
CA PHE A 104 -9.05 -8.19 -15.10
C PHE A 104 -7.81 -7.29 -15.28
N VAL A 105 -7.04 -7.47 -16.35
CA VAL A 105 -5.85 -6.66 -16.65
C VAL A 105 -6.26 -5.21 -16.94
N LYS A 106 -7.36 -5.02 -17.67
CA LYS A 106 -7.94 -3.69 -17.95
C LYS A 106 -8.40 -2.98 -16.67
N ILE A 107 -9.08 -3.69 -15.78
CA ILE A 107 -9.53 -3.17 -14.47
C ILE A 107 -8.34 -2.73 -13.63
N ARG A 108 -7.34 -3.62 -13.49
CA ARG A 108 -6.10 -3.36 -12.74
C ARG A 108 -5.31 -2.16 -13.30
N ARG A 109 -5.24 -2.05 -14.63
CA ARG A 109 -4.54 -0.94 -15.31
C ARG A 109 -5.19 0.41 -14.99
N GLN A 110 -6.51 0.49 -15.05
CA GLN A 110 -7.21 1.74 -14.75
C GLN A 110 -7.17 2.11 -13.28
N PHE A 111 -7.36 1.12 -12.42
CA PHE A 111 -7.18 1.29 -10.99
C PHE A 111 -5.79 1.87 -10.65
N ARG A 112 -4.71 1.33 -11.21
CA ARG A 112 -3.35 1.87 -11.03
C ARG A 112 -3.23 3.31 -11.52
N LYS A 113 -3.75 3.61 -12.71
CA LYS A 113 -3.70 4.95 -13.32
C LYS A 113 -4.37 5.99 -12.43
N ILE A 114 -5.57 5.69 -11.93
CA ILE A 114 -6.40 6.63 -11.17
C ILE A 114 -5.89 6.76 -9.74
N SER A 115 -5.48 5.66 -9.11
CA SER A 115 -4.88 5.67 -7.78
C SER A 115 -3.63 6.56 -7.69
N LEU A 116 -2.76 6.53 -8.71
CA LEU A 116 -1.60 7.43 -8.79
C LEU A 116 -1.99 8.91 -8.90
N ALA A 117 -3.19 9.20 -9.43
CA ALA A 117 -3.71 10.54 -9.61
C ALA A 117 -4.47 11.07 -8.38
N VAL A 118 -4.76 10.23 -7.39
CA VAL A 118 -5.43 10.64 -6.13
C VAL A 118 -4.63 10.24 -4.88
N HIS A 119 -3.39 9.78 -5.04
CA HIS A 119 -2.59 9.25 -3.94
C HIS A 119 -2.26 10.33 -2.89
N PRO A 120 -2.46 10.07 -1.58
CA PRO A 120 -2.31 11.08 -0.52
C PRO A 120 -0.87 11.61 -0.36
N ASP A 121 0.15 10.80 -0.61
CA ASP A 121 1.55 11.24 -0.61
C ASP A 121 1.87 12.25 -1.73
N LYS A 122 1.19 12.14 -2.89
CA LYS A 122 1.48 12.94 -4.08
C LYS A 122 0.51 14.10 -4.27
N CYS A 123 -0.69 13.97 -3.75
CA CYS A 123 -1.74 14.97 -3.79
C CYS A 123 -1.85 15.63 -2.42
N ARG A 124 -1.48 16.92 -2.34
CA ARG A 124 -1.56 17.69 -1.09
C ARG A 124 -2.99 18.10 -0.71
N HIS A 125 -4.00 17.53 -1.38
CA HIS A 125 -5.40 17.87 -1.15
C HIS A 125 -5.92 17.10 0.08
N PRO A 126 -6.64 17.76 1.02
CA PRO A 126 -7.11 17.12 2.26
C PRO A 126 -8.06 15.94 2.02
N GLN A 127 -8.68 15.87 0.83
CA GLN A 127 -9.60 14.80 0.45
C GLN A 127 -8.94 13.66 -0.36
N ALA A 128 -7.61 13.67 -0.52
CA ALA A 128 -6.89 12.65 -1.29
C ALA A 128 -7.13 11.24 -0.72
N ASP A 129 -7.08 11.09 0.61
CA ASP A 129 -7.37 9.81 1.28
C ASP A 129 -8.79 9.30 1.00
N ALA A 130 -9.77 10.20 1.04
CA ALA A 130 -11.17 9.84 0.79
C ALA A 130 -11.40 9.43 -0.68
N ALA A 131 -10.80 10.16 -1.62
CA ALA A 131 -10.84 9.82 -3.04
C ALA A 131 -10.15 8.47 -3.31
N PHE A 132 -9.00 8.23 -2.68
CA PHE A 132 -8.26 6.97 -2.80
C PHE A 132 -9.09 5.78 -2.28
N ARG A 133 -9.76 5.91 -1.12
CA ARG A 133 -10.68 4.88 -0.61
C ARG A 133 -11.84 4.60 -1.57
N LYS A 134 -12.43 5.64 -2.19
CA LYS A 134 -13.50 5.47 -3.19
C LYS A 134 -13.00 4.70 -4.42
N VAL A 135 -11.80 5.00 -4.91
CA VAL A 135 -11.16 4.29 -6.03
C VAL A 135 -10.87 2.83 -5.68
N TYR A 136 -10.43 2.55 -4.45
CA TYR A 136 -10.21 1.18 -4.00
C TYR A 136 -11.51 0.36 -3.88
N GLY A 137 -12.57 0.93 -3.28
CA GLY A 137 -13.86 0.25 -3.19
C GLY A 137 -14.44 -0.10 -4.57
N ALA A 138 -14.23 0.78 -5.56
CA ALA A 138 -14.59 0.50 -6.94
C ALA A 138 -13.78 -0.65 -7.54
N PHE A 139 -12.47 -0.69 -7.28
CA PHE A 139 -11.63 -1.81 -7.69
C PHE A 139 -12.03 -3.13 -7.03
N GLU A 140 -12.32 -3.17 -5.73
CA GLU A 140 -12.78 -4.41 -5.06
C GLU A 140 -14.09 -4.93 -5.66
N THR A 141 -15.06 -4.04 -5.87
CA THR A 141 -16.37 -4.39 -6.43
C THR A 141 -16.26 -4.92 -7.86
N LEU A 142 -15.41 -4.31 -8.68
CA LEU A 142 -15.24 -4.70 -10.09
C LEU A 142 -14.28 -5.88 -10.28
N SER A 143 -13.37 -6.12 -9.32
CA SER A 143 -12.47 -7.27 -9.33
C SER A 143 -13.18 -8.59 -9.09
N ASP A 144 -14.30 -8.57 -8.38
CA ASP A 144 -15.13 -9.73 -8.10
C ASP A 144 -16.26 -9.83 -9.13
N PRO A 145 -16.26 -10.85 -10.01
CA PRO A 145 -17.30 -11.02 -11.02
C PRO A 145 -18.72 -11.11 -10.44
N GLN A 146 -18.87 -11.63 -9.21
CA GLN A 146 -20.18 -11.73 -8.56
C GLN A 146 -20.68 -10.34 -8.13
N GLN A 147 -19.79 -9.50 -7.59
CA GLN A 147 -20.13 -8.14 -7.19
C GLN A 147 -20.36 -7.23 -8.40
N GLN A 148 -19.54 -7.37 -9.44
CA GLN A 148 -19.74 -6.68 -10.71
C GLN A 148 -21.14 -6.97 -11.30
N ARG A 149 -21.61 -8.23 -11.24
CA ARG A 149 -22.97 -8.59 -11.69
C ARG A 149 -24.06 -8.01 -10.81
N ARG A 150 -23.89 -8.04 -9.49
CA ARG A 150 -24.87 -7.40 -8.57
C ARG A 150 -24.99 -5.91 -8.86
N LEU A 151 -23.87 -5.23 -9.09
CA LEU A 151 -23.84 -3.84 -9.48
C LEU A 151 -24.55 -3.60 -10.82
N LEU A 152 -24.24 -4.40 -11.86
CA LEU A 152 -24.92 -4.31 -13.15
C LEU A 152 -26.42 -4.59 -13.06
N ALA A 153 -26.85 -5.49 -12.17
CA ALA A 153 -28.27 -5.76 -11.91
C ALA A 153 -28.96 -4.54 -11.26
N ILE A 154 -28.32 -3.91 -10.27
CA ILE A 154 -28.79 -2.66 -9.65
C ILE A 154 -28.88 -1.53 -10.69
N LEU A 155 -27.93 -1.49 -11.64
CA LEU A 155 -27.89 -0.51 -12.74
C LEU A 155 -28.82 -0.87 -13.93
N GLY A 156 -29.60 -1.95 -13.85
CA GLY A 156 -30.58 -2.34 -14.88
C GLY A 156 -29.99 -2.95 -16.15
N ARG A 157 -28.84 -3.64 -16.07
CA ARG A 157 -28.07 -4.22 -17.20
C ARG A 157 -27.84 -5.74 -17.12
N GLY A 158 -28.53 -6.45 -16.22
CA GLY A 158 -28.15 -7.80 -15.77
C GLY A 158 -28.50 -9.04 -16.64
N ALA A 159 -29.34 -8.94 -17.67
CA ALA A 159 -29.88 -10.14 -18.34
C ALA A 159 -28.94 -10.82 -19.36
N ALA A 160 -27.97 -10.09 -19.94
CA ALA A 160 -27.06 -10.63 -20.96
C ALA A 160 -25.84 -11.41 -20.37
N ALA A 161 -25.64 -11.35 -19.05
CA ALA A 161 -24.41 -11.78 -18.38
C ALA A 161 -24.37 -13.27 -17.96
N GLU A 162 -25.52 -13.98 -17.98
CA GLU A 162 -25.59 -15.37 -17.48
C GLU A 162 -25.05 -16.41 -18.48
N ALA A 163 -25.20 -16.16 -19.79
CA ALA A 163 -24.82 -17.12 -20.84
C ALA A 163 -23.30 -17.17 -21.09
N SER A 164 -22.61 -16.02 -20.99
CA SER A 164 -21.16 -15.91 -21.17
C SER A 164 -20.36 -16.63 -20.06
N TRP A 165 -20.91 -16.64 -18.84
CA TRP A 165 -20.31 -17.27 -17.65
C TRP A 165 -20.14 -18.78 -17.75
N ARG A 166 -21.14 -19.52 -18.28
CA ARG A 166 -21.07 -20.99 -18.37
C ARG A 166 -19.98 -21.46 -19.33
N ALA A 167 -19.66 -20.66 -20.34
CA ALA A 167 -18.62 -21.00 -21.32
C ALA A 167 -17.20 -20.82 -20.75
N SER A 168 -16.96 -19.76 -19.97
CA SER A 168 -15.63 -19.44 -19.41
C SER A 168 -15.25 -20.30 -18.21
N PHE A 169 -16.22 -20.87 -17.48
CA PHE A 169 -15.98 -21.71 -16.30
C PHE A 169 -15.56 -23.15 -16.64
N ALA A 170 -15.83 -23.62 -17.86
CA ALA A 170 -15.45 -24.97 -18.29
C ALA A 170 -13.93 -25.12 -18.56
N SER A 171 -13.16 -24.03 -18.57
CA SER A 171 -11.73 -24.04 -18.93
C SER A 171 -10.77 -23.55 -17.83
N ALA A 172 -11.23 -23.15 -16.65
CA ALA A 172 -10.37 -22.58 -15.60
C ALA A 172 -10.34 -23.44 -14.34
N GLY A 173 -9.36 -24.33 -14.26
CA GLY A 173 -9.01 -25.07 -13.04
C GLY A 173 -7.67 -24.60 -12.47
N ALA A 174 -7.62 -24.56 -11.13
CA ALA A 174 -6.45 -24.43 -10.25
C ALA A 174 -5.82 -23.03 -10.06
N ASP A 175 -5.73 -22.66 -8.77
CA ASP A 175 -4.85 -21.64 -8.16
C ASP A 175 -4.95 -20.18 -8.63
N ASP A 176 -6.06 -19.51 -8.33
CA ASP A 176 -6.18 -18.04 -8.44
C ASP A 176 -6.26 -17.38 -7.05
N ASP A 177 -5.10 -17.08 -6.46
CA ASP A 177 -4.92 -15.98 -5.50
C ASP A 177 -3.89 -15.04 -6.14
N ASP A 178 -4.36 -13.98 -6.81
CA ASP A 178 -3.57 -13.09 -7.63
C ASP A 178 -2.68 -12.17 -6.77
N GLY A 179 -1.58 -12.73 -6.28
CA GLY A 179 -0.61 -12.08 -5.39
C GLY A 179 -0.01 -10.74 -5.86
N ALA A 180 -0.32 -10.28 -7.08
CA ALA A 180 0.02 -8.95 -7.60
C ALA A 180 -0.95 -7.85 -7.13
N SER A 181 -2.24 -8.16 -6.97
CA SER A 181 -3.27 -7.20 -6.55
C SER A 181 -3.10 -6.80 -5.07
N PHE A 182 -2.89 -7.79 -4.20
CA PHE A 182 -2.62 -7.57 -2.78
C PHE A 182 -1.27 -6.89 -2.53
N GLN A 183 -0.21 -7.26 -3.26
CA GLN A 183 1.12 -6.66 -3.09
C GLN A 183 1.11 -5.15 -3.35
N TRP A 184 0.35 -4.71 -4.36
CA TRP A 184 0.22 -3.30 -4.71
C TRP A 184 -0.67 -2.54 -3.70
N TRP A 185 -1.79 -3.11 -3.23
CA TRP A 185 -2.64 -2.49 -2.20
C TRP A 185 -1.88 -2.34 -0.87
N TRP A 186 -1.11 -3.36 -0.53
CA TRP A 186 -0.19 -3.39 0.60
C TRP A 186 0.85 -2.26 0.53
N GLU A 187 1.49 -2.08 -0.62
CA GLU A 187 2.44 -1.00 -0.88
C GLU A 187 1.80 0.40 -0.84
N ALA A 188 0.51 0.50 -1.14
CA ALA A 188 -0.21 1.78 -1.18
C ALA A 188 -0.90 2.17 0.15
N SER A 189 -1.19 1.20 1.03
CA SER A 189 -1.98 1.43 2.25
C SER A 189 -1.15 1.45 3.53
N VAL A 190 0.01 0.80 3.53
CA VAL A 190 0.96 0.91 4.64
C VAL A 190 1.76 2.21 4.44
N PRO A 191 1.79 3.13 5.43
CA PRO A 191 2.60 4.33 5.33
C PRO A 191 4.05 3.98 4.95
N ALA A 192 4.62 4.67 3.95
CA ALA A 192 5.96 4.36 3.45
C ALA A 192 7.02 4.35 4.57
N ILE A 193 6.84 5.19 5.59
CA ILE A 193 7.68 5.24 6.79
C ILE A 193 7.60 3.95 7.61
N MET A 194 6.38 3.41 7.84
CA MET A 194 6.21 2.14 8.56
C MET A 194 6.80 0.97 7.77
N LYS A 195 6.63 0.99 6.44
CA LYS A 195 7.23 -0.01 5.56
C LYS A 195 8.76 0.03 5.64
N ALA A 196 9.35 1.22 5.51
CA ALA A 196 10.79 1.41 5.57
C ALA A 196 11.37 1.02 6.94
N ALA A 197 10.68 1.37 8.03
CA ALA A 197 11.08 0.98 9.38
C ALA A 197 11.09 -0.55 9.57
N GLU A 198 10.04 -1.25 9.12
CA GLU A 198 9.96 -2.71 9.23
C GLU A 198 10.93 -3.43 8.28
N GLU A 199 11.20 -2.88 7.10
CA GLU A 199 12.21 -3.41 6.18
C GLU A 199 13.63 -3.18 6.71
N ALA A 200 13.91 -2.03 7.33
CA ALA A 200 15.20 -1.78 7.98
C ALA A 200 15.42 -2.73 9.17
N GLU A 201 14.47 -2.77 10.12
CA GLU A 201 14.53 -3.65 11.29
C GLU A 201 14.64 -5.12 10.87
N GLY A 202 13.80 -5.55 9.93
CA GLY A 202 13.82 -6.93 9.45
C GLY A 202 15.08 -7.27 8.66
N SER A 203 15.67 -6.32 7.91
CA SER A 203 16.95 -6.54 7.20
C SER A 203 18.13 -6.66 8.16
N ASP A 204 18.18 -5.85 9.21
CA ASP A 204 19.22 -5.93 10.25
C ASP A 204 19.17 -7.30 10.96
N MET A 205 17.96 -7.73 11.33
CA MET A 205 17.74 -9.06 11.91
C MET A 205 18.10 -10.19 10.93
N ASP A 206 17.84 -9.98 9.64
CA ASP A 206 18.15 -10.96 8.61
C ASP A 206 19.65 -11.12 8.38
N LEU A 207 20.37 -10.00 8.40
CA LEU A 207 21.82 -9.96 8.34
C LEU A 207 22.43 -10.67 9.56
N TYR A 208 21.89 -10.42 10.75
CA TYR A 208 22.32 -11.11 11.96
C TYR A 208 22.10 -12.63 11.85
N ALA A 209 20.93 -13.06 11.39
CA ALA A 209 20.64 -14.48 11.15
C ALA A 209 21.58 -15.08 10.08
N ALA A 210 21.98 -14.31 9.07
CA ALA A 210 22.91 -14.76 8.06
C ALA A 210 24.36 -14.87 8.55
N MET A 211 24.76 -14.03 9.51
CA MET A 211 26.12 -14.01 10.07
C MET A 211 26.34 -15.07 11.14
N TYR A 212 25.32 -15.39 11.94
CA TYR A 212 25.47 -16.21 13.15
C TYR A 212 24.77 -17.56 13.12
N VAL A 213 23.95 -17.85 12.09
CA VAL A 213 23.27 -19.15 11.95
C VAL A 213 23.78 -19.83 10.69
N SER A 214 24.42 -20.99 10.85
CA SER A 214 24.96 -21.78 9.74
C SER A 214 23.89 -22.08 8.69
N ASP A 215 24.28 -22.07 7.44
CA ASP A 215 23.55 -22.52 6.25
C ASP A 215 23.29 -24.03 6.32
N GLY A 216 22.35 -24.44 7.20
CA GLY A 216 22.19 -25.84 7.59
C GLY A 216 20.75 -26.33 7.61
N LEU A 217 20.46 -27.28 6.72
CA LEU A 217 19.52 -28.40 6.83
C LEU A 217 17.99 -28.19 6.88
N GLY A 218 17.44 -27.03 7.27
CA GLY A 218 15.98 -26.86 7.42
C GLY A 218 15.22 -26.30 6.21
N GLY A 219 15.92 -25.80 5.18
CA GLY A 219 15.34 -25.27 3.94
C GLY A 219 15.59 -23.77 3.73
N ASP A 220 15.19 -23.24 2.57
CA ASP A 220 15.32 -21.82 2.23
C ASP A 220 14.09 -21.02 2.69
N VAL A 221 14.30 -19.83 3.25
CA VAL A 221 13.19 -18.93 3.58
C VAL A 221 12.46 -18.43 2.33
N ASP A 222 13.15 -18.38 1.19
CA ASP A 222 12.55 -17.91 -0.06
C ASP A 222 11.54 -18.95 -0.61
N ASP A 223 11.59 -20.20 -0.14
CA ASP A 223 10.57 -21.24 -0.37
C ASP A 223 9.33 -21.10 0.54
N VAL A 224 9.38 -20.24 1.57
CA VAL A 224 8.24 -20.01 2.47
C VAL A 224 7.17 -19.20 1.74
N ARG A 225 6.11 -19.91 1.36
CA ARG A 225 5.00 -19.31 0.61
C ARG A 225 4.20 -18.32 1.45
N TRP A 226 3.69 -17.31 0.77
CA TRP A 226 2.70 -16.40 1.30
C TRP A 226 1.35 -17.10 1.54
N MET A 227 0.58 -16.59 2.50
CA MET A 227 -0.81 -16.98 2.73
C MET A 227 -1.71 -15.75 2.66
N GLY A 228 -2.69 -15.78 1.76
CA GLY A 228 -3.75 -14.77 1.67
C GLY A 228 -4.60 -14.72 2.95
N VAL A 229 -5.06 -13.51 3.31
CA VAL A 229 -5.75 -13.25 4.59
C VAL A 229 -7.06 -14.03 4.72
N HIS A 230 -7.85 -14.17 3.65
CA HIS A 230 -9.11 -14.94 3.70
C HIS A 230 -8.89 -16.42 4.05
N LYS A 231 -7.86 -17.04 3.46
CA LYS A 231 -7.47 -18.41 3.78
C LYS A 231 -6.96 -18.52 5.21
N ALA A 232 -6.18 -17.53 5.67
CA ALA A 232 -5.72 -17.46 7.05
C ALA A 232 -6.89 -17.36 8.04
N LEU A 233 -7.87 -16.49 7.78
CA LEU A 233 -9.10 -16.35 8.58
C LEU A 233 -9.85 -17.68 8.70
N ALA A 234 -10.06 -18.38 7.59
CA ALA A 234 -10.73 -19.68 7.59
C ALA A 234 -9.98 -20.71 8.45
N LEU A 235 -8.65 -20.80 8.30
CA LEU A 235 -7.81 -21.72 9.09
C LEU A 235 -7.78 -21.36 10.57
N HIS A 236 -7.80 -20.07 10.89
CA HIS A 236 -7.84 -19.55 12.25
C HIS A 236 -9.13 -19.93 12.97
N LEU A 237 -10.29 -19.65 12.34
CA LEU A 237 -11.61 -20.00 12.88
C LEU A 237 -11.77 -21.51 13.10
N GLN A 238 -11.19 -22.31 12.21
CA GLN A 238 -11.21 -23.78 12.31
C GLN A 238 -10.15 -24.35 13.27
N LYS A 239 -9.27 -23.52 13.85
CA LYS A 239 -8.13 -23.94 14.67
C LYS A 239 -7.23 -24.97 13.98
N ARG A 240 -7.02 -24.82 12.67
CA ARG A 240 -6.23 -25.73 11.81
C ARG A 240 -4.82 -25.25 11.49
N ALA A 241 -4.44 -24.09 12.01
CA ALA A 241 -3.11 -23.52 11.88
C ALA A 241 -2.66 -22.89 13.19
N ILE A 242 -1.35 -22.96 13.42
CA ILE A 242 -0.66 -22.28 14.51
C ILE A 242 -0.32 -20.88 14.00
N PHE A 243 -0.78 -19.84 14.69
CA PHE A 243 -0.40 -18.48 14.38
C PHE A 243 0.72 -18.04 15.31
N ILE A 244 1.80 -17.49 14.75
CA ILE A 244 2.93 -16.96 15.52
C ILE A 244 3.04 -15.46 15.25
N ASP A 245 2.92 -14.69 16.32
CA ASP A 245 3.19 -13.25 16.34
C ASP A 245 4.66 -13.03 16.70
N CYS A 246 5.47 -12.66 15.71
CA CYS A 246 6.90 -12.44 15.89
C CYS A 246 7.27 -10.99 16.22
N ARG A 247 6.29 -10.15 16.55
CA ARG A 247 6.55 -8.75 16.92
C ARG A 247 7.14 -8.65 18.32
N GLU A 248 7.84 -7.54 18.56
CA GLU A 248 8.37 -7.22 19.88
C GLU A 248 7.27 -6.99 20.91
N HIS A 249 7.61 -7.13 22.20
CA HIS A 249 6.66 -7.05 23.31
C HIS A 249 5.81 -5.76 23.28
N ALA A 250 6.41 -4.62 22.96
CA ALA A 250 5.72 -3.33 22.90
C ALA A 250 4.65 -3.27 21.79
N ASP A 251 4.88 -3.92 20.65
CA ASP A 251 3.92 -4.00 19.55
C ASP A 251 2.80 -5.00 19.86
N TYR A 252 3.15 -6.12 20.48
CA TYR A 252 2.21 -7.16 20.87
C TYR A 252 1.23 -6.69 21.95
N ALA A 253 1.69 -5.85 22.90
CA ALA A 253 0.86 -5.25 23.93
C ALA A 253 -0.32 -4.44 23.38
N ARG A 254 -0.18 -3.89 22.16
CA ARG A 254 -1.25 -3.13 21.47
C ARG A 254 -2.38 -4.03 20.97
N GLY A 255 -2.15 -5.34 20.91
CA GLY A 255 -3.09 -6.36 20.46
C GLY A 255 -2.57 -7.13 19.26
N GLY A 256 -3.02 -8.38 19.13
CA GLY A 256 -2.65 -9.31 18.07
C GLY A 256 -3.82 -10.22 17.66
N ILE A 257 -3.56 -11.18 16.79
CA ILE A 257 -4.55 -12.19 16.41
C ILE A 257 -4.89 -13.02 17.66
N PRO A 258 -6.15 -13.13 18.09
CA PRO A 258 -6.53 -13.86 19.30
C PRO A 258 -6.01 -15.29 19.31
N GLY A 259 -5.37 -15.73 20.40
CA GLY A 259 -4.83 -17.10 20.50
C GLY A 259 -3.58 -17.38 19.66
N ALA A 260 -3.03 -16.39 18.94
CA ALA A 260 -1.69 -16.51 18.37
C ALA A 260 -0.64 -16.64 19.48
N TRP A 261 0.40 -17.42 19.20
CA TRP A 261 1.55 -17.54 20.08
C TRP A 261 2.45 -16.33 19.89
N HIS A 262 2.64 -15.54 20.94
CA HIS A 262 3.62 -14.48 20.94
C HIS A 262 5.02 -15.05 21.11
N LEU A 263 5.90 -14.72 20.17
CA LEU A 263 7.29 -15.18 20.16
C LEU A 263 8.17 -14.08 19.51
N PRO A 264 8.58 -13.05 20.27
CA PRO A 264 9.42 -11.96 19.76
C PRO A 264 10.67 -12.47 19.08
N MET A 265 11.09 -11.78 18.01
CA MET A 265 12.30 -12.13 17.29
C MET A 265 13.53 -12.00 18.19
N SER A 266 13.62 -10.94 19.00
CA SER A 266 14.69 -10.74 19.99
C SER A 266 14.85 -11.95 20.93
N ALA A 267 13.75 -12.42 21.52
CA ALA A 267 13.77 -13.57 22.41
C ALA A 267 14.26 -14.87 21.74
N VAL A 268 13.91 -15.07 20.46
CA VAL A 268 14.39 -16.22 19.69
C VAL A 268 15.88 -16.10 19.40
N MET A 269 16.38 -14.91 19.07
CA MET A 269 17.80 -14.67 18.81
C MET A 269 18.65 -14.86 20.07
N ASP A 270 18.19 -14.36 21.21
CA ASP A 270 18.94 -14.36 22.46
C ASP A 270 18.90 -15.72 23.18
N TYR A 271 17.76 -16.41 23.14
CA TYR A 271 17.52 -17.60 23.97
C TYR A 271 17.20 -18.87 23.17
N GLY A 272 16.95 -18.75 21.87
CA GLY A 272 16.49 -19.84 21.01
C GLY A 272 15.02 -20.18 21.18
N ILE A 273 14.43 -20.81 20.15
CA ILE A 273 12.98 -21.12 20.11
C ILE A 273 12.50 -21.95 21.31
N VAL A 274 13.30 -22.93 21.78
CA VAL A 274 12.87 -23.82 22.86
C VAL A 274 12.62 -23.04 24.15
N ARG A 275 13.55 -22.15 24.51
CA ARG A 275 13.41 -21.31 25.71
C ARG A 275 12.37 -20.21 25.53
N ALA A 276 12.33 -19.61 24.34
CA ALA A 276 11.42 -18.50 24.08
C ALA A 276 9.94 -18.96 23.97
N LEU A 277 9.68 -20.16 23.45
CA LEU A 277 8.32 -20.70 23.29
C LEU A 277 7.84 -21.51 24.51
N GLY A 278 8.77 -22.13 25.24
CA GLY A 278 8.49 -23.00 26.38
C GLY A 278 8.15 -24.45 25.97
N GLU A 279 8.36 -25.38 26.90
CA GLU A 279 8.28 -26.83 26.64
C GLU A 279 6.91 -27.30 26.14
N GLU A 280 5.82 -26.78 26.70
CA GLU A 280 4.46 -27.18 26.33
C GLU A 280 4.16 -26.88 24.85
N LYS A 281 4.49 -25.67 24.40
CA LYS A 281 4.26 -25.26 23.00
C LYS A 281 5.24 -25.93 22.05
N ILE A 282 6.46 -26.23 22.47
CA ILE A 282 7.40 -27.04 21.67
C ILE A 282 6.86 -28.45 21.49
N HIS A 283 6.36 -29.09 22.55
CA HIS A 283 5.71 -30.39 22.46
C HIS A 283 4.50 -30.34 21.50
N ALA A 284 3.67 -29.29 21.61
CA ALA A 284 2.57 -29.10 20.69
C ALA A 284 3.04 -28.93 19.23
N LEU A 285 4.08 -28.14 19.01
CA LEU A 285 4.64 -27.86 17.69
C LEU A 285 5.20 -29.12 17.02
N LEU A 286 5.89 -29.97 17.78
CA LEU A 286 6.66 -31.10 17.25
C LEU A 286 5.89 -32.43 17.24
N ASP A 287 4.96 -32.61 18.17
CA ASP A 287 4.24 -33.87 18.33
C ASP A 287 2.74 -33.72 18.04
N THR A 288 1.99 -33.05 18.91
CA THR A 288 0.51 -33.09 18.85
C THR A 288 -0.08 -32.32 17.66
N GLN A 289 0.60 -31.27 17.20
CA GLN A 289 0.17 -30.45 16.05
C GLN A 289 1.15 -30.53 14.89
N ARG A 290 1.97 -31.58 14.79
CA ARG A 290 3.06 -31.74 13.81
C ARG A 290 2.71 -31.50 12.34
N HIS A 291 1.44 -31.63 11.95
CA HIS A 291 0.95 -31.43 10.57
C HIS A 291 0.24 -30.09 10.36
N ALA A 292 0.00 -29.31 11.41
CA ALA A 292 -0.66 -28.01 11.31
C ALA A 292 0.23 -26.99 10.58
N LEU A 293 -0.35 -26.15 9.73
CA LEU A 293 0.40 -25.05 9.13
C LEU A 293 0.82 -24.05 10.20
N ILE A 294 2.02 -23.48 10.06
CA ILE A 294 2.55 -22.43 10.92
C ILE A 294 2.48 -21.13 10.14
N VAL A 295 1.60 -20.23 10.56
CA VAL A 295 1.39 -18.92 9.95
C VAL A 295 2.10 -17.87 10.79
N VAL A 296 3.20 -17.35 10.26
CA VAL A 296 4.03 -16.33 10.93
C VAL A 296 3.62 -14.95 10.43
N TYR A 297 3.50 -13.99 11.35
CA TYR A 297 3.19 -12.61 11.02
C TYR A 297 3.92 -11.61 11.91
N SER A 298 4.22 -10.44 11.35
CA SER A 298 4.69 -9.23 12.03
C SER A 298 3.61 -8.15 11.91
N SER A 299 3.91 -6.89 12.30
CA SER A 299 2.96 -5.78 12.13
C SER A 299 2.60 -5.63 10.67
N VAL A 300 3.65 -5.67 9.84
CA VAL A 300 3.62 -5.47 8.41
C VAL A 300 4.50 -6.55 7.78
N ALA A 301 3.93 -7.44 6.97
CA ALA A 301 4.68 -8.49 6.28
C ALA A 301 5.16 -8.00 4.88
N THR A 302 6.40 -7.48 4.83
CA THR A 302 7.14 -7.11 3.60
C THR A 302 8.17 -8.16 3.21
N PRO A 303 8.75 -8.14 1.99
CA PRO A 303 9.81 -9.06 1.62
C PRO A 303 10.99 -9.12 2.58
N PHE A 304 11.28 -8.05 3.34
CA PHE A 304 12.40 -8.01 4.31
C PHE A 304 11.95 -7.78 5.75
N SER A 305 10.69 -8.08 6.08
CA SER A 305 10.14 -7.86 7.43
C SER A 305 10.60 -8.90 8.47
N ARG A 306 10.40 -8.59 9.76
CA ARG A 306 10.63 -9.48 10.90
C ARG A 306 10.13 -10.92 10.71
N CYS A 307 8.96 -11.11 10.11
CA CYS A 307 8.43 -12.45 9.88
C CYS A 307 9.25 -13.29 8.89
N ARG A 308 10.00 -12.65 7.97
CA ARG A 308 10.98 -13.35 7.13
C ARG A 308 12.21 -13.73 7.93
N ALA A 309 12.79 -12.79 8.67
CA ALA A 309 13.97 -13.05 9.51
C ALA A 309 13.69 -14.20 10.50
N PHE A 310 12.51 -14.20 11.10
CA PHE A 310 12.01 -15.26 11.96
C PHE A 310 11.96 -16.63 11.25
N CYS A 311 11.33 -16.70 10.07
CA CYS A 311 11.31 -17.95 9.29
C CYS A 311 12.73 -18.40 8.91
N ARG A 312 13.61 -17.48 8.49
CA ARG A 312 15.01 -17.81 8.17
C ARG A 312 15.71 -18.39 9.37
N TRP A 313 15.57 -17.78 10.54
CA TRP A 313 16.20 -18.27 11.77
C TRP A 313 15.74 -19.69 12.10
N LEU A 314 14.44 -19.96 12.03
CA LEU A 314 13.90 -21.30 12.31
C LEU A 314 14.34 -22.36 11.30
N LEU A 315 14.47 -22.00 10.02
CA LEU A 315 14.89 -22.93 8.98
C LEU A 315 16.42 -23.14 8.98
N ARG A 316 17.21 -22.12 9.36
CA ARG A 316 18.68 -22.22 9.44
C ARG A 316 19.19 -22.81 10.75
N ALA A 317 18.40 -22.80 11.82
CA ALA A 317 18.74 -23.45 13.09
C ALA A 317 18.84 -25.00 12.99
N GLY A 318 18.80 -25.59 11.78
CA GLY A 318 19.21 -26.98 11.55
C GLY A 318 18.15 -28.05 11.89
N HIS A 319 16.87 -27.67 11.99
CA HIS A 319 15.85 -28.59 12.50
C HIS A 319 15.03 -29.25 11.38
N HIS A 320 15.32 -30.52 11.09
CA HIS A 320 14.60 -31.34 10.08
C HIS A 320 13.11 -31.56 10.40
N THR A 321 12.73 -31.33 11.64
CA THR A 321 11.40 -31.60 12.18
C THR A 321 10.39 -30.50 11.84
N LEU A 322 10.85 -29.34 11.36
CA LEU A 322 10.01 -28.23 10.91
C LEU A 322 10.26 -27.92 9.43
N PRO A 323 9.64 -28.67 8.51
CA PRO A 323 9.91 -28.52 7.09
C PRO A 323 9.34 -27.19 6.55
N VAL A 324 10.04 -26.59 5.58
CA VAL A 324 9.68 -25.29 4.99
C VAL A 324 8.23 -25.22 4.48
N GLN A 325 7.69 -26.33 3.98
CA GLN A 325 6.32 -26.41 3.46
C GLN A 325 5.25 -26.24 4.55
N ARG A 326 5.62 -26.34 5.83
CA ARG A 326 4.74 -26.10 6.97
C ARG A 326 4.58 -24.61 7.27
N PHE A 327 5.56 -23.79 6.91
CA PHE A 327 5.55 -22.36 7.16
C PHE A 327 4.80 -21.58 6.09
N ARG A 328 4.05 -20.58 6.53
CA ARG A 328 3.41 -19.59 5.68
C ARG A 328 3.60 -18.21 6.28
N ARG A 329 3.84 -17.21 5.44
CA ARG A 329 3.90 -15.82 5.87
C ARG A 329 2.56 -15.16 5.60
N LEU A 330 1.96 -14.57 6.63
CA LEU A 330 0.66 -13.92 6.49
C LEU A 330 0.80 -12.68 5.61
N ARG A 331 0.12 -12.67 4.46
CA ARG A 331 0.08 -11.52 3.56
C ARG A 331 -0.45 -10.31 4.31
N GLY A 332 0.37 -9.27 4.36
CA GLY A 332 0.08 -8.03 5.05
C GLY A 332 0.11 -8.06 6.57
N GLY A 333 0.64 -9.11 7.19
CA GLY A 333 0.82 -9.16 8.63
C GLY A 333 -0.46 -8.88 9.42
N LEU A 334 -0.31 -8.27 10.60
CA LEU A 334 -1.45 -7.88 11.44
C LEU A 334 -2.27 -6.74 10.82
N PHE A 335 -1.63 -5.79 10.14
CA PHE A 335 -2.34 -4.68 9.47
C PHE A 335 -3.36 -5.20 8.45
N GLY A 336 -2.92 -6.09 7.56
CA GLY A 336 -3.76 -6.70 6.53
C GLY A 336 -4.84 -7.60 7.12
N TRP A 337 -4.53 -8.32 8.20
CA TRP A 337 -5.51 -9.09 8.97
C TRP A 337 -6.66 -8.21 9.46
N HIS A 338 -6.35 -7.12 10.16
CA HIS A 338 -7.35 -6.22 10.71
C HIS A 338 -8.23 -5.58 9.63
N HIS A 339 -7.61 -5.09 8.55
CA HIS A 339 -8.33 -4.44 7.46
C HIS A 339 -9.28 -5.36 6.70
N ARG A 340 -9.04 -6.68 6.70
CA ARG A 340 -9.94 -7.66 6.08
C ARG A 340 -10.91 -8.32 7.05
N GLY A 341 -11.22 -7.63 8.16
CA GLY A 341 -12.22 -8.07 9.14
C GLY A 341 -11.72 -9.11 10.13
N GLY A 342 -10.41 -9.33 10.21
CA GLY A 342 -9.82 -10.15 11.25
C GLY A 342 -9.89 -9.45 12.61
N SER A 343 -10.27 -10.20 13.64
CA SER A 343 -10.32 -9.69 15.01
C SER A 343 -8.91 -9.46 15.57
N VAL A 344 -8.74 -8.40 16.36
CA VAL A 344 -7.52 -8.10 17.09
C VAL A 344 -7.89 -7.95 18.55
N ALA A 345 -7.18 -8.65 19.44
CA ALA A 345 -7.41 -8.60 20.88
C ALA A 345 -6.12 -8.27 21.61
N ARG A 346 -6.23 -7.50 22.69
CA ARG A 346 -5.12 -7.28 23.62
C ARG A 346 -4.85 -8.56 24.42
N PRO A 347 -3.58 -8.82 24.78
CA PRO A 347 -3.27 -9.91 25.69
C PRO A 347 -3.95 -9.68 27.05
N ILE A 348 -4.59 -10.71 27.59
CA ILE A 348 -5.27 -10.63 28.89
C ILE A 348 -4.19 -10.42 29.96
N GLY A 349 -4.25 -9.31 30.71
CA GLY A 349 -3.39 -9.04 31.87
C GLY A 349 -2.43 -7.85 31.78
N GLN A 350 -2.41 -7.08 30.69
CA GLN A 350 -1.64 -5.81 30.63
C GLN A 350 -2.59 -4.61 30.68
N ALA A 351 -2.41 -3.76 31.69
CA ALA A 351 -3.16 -2.51 31.85
C ALA A 351 -2.97 -1.61 30.62
N ALA A 352 -4.00 -0.83 30.27
CA ALA A 352 -3.92 0.13 29.19
C ALA A 352 -2.84 1.17 29.49
N THR A 353 -1.69 1.09 28.81
CA THR A 353 -0.73 2.19 28.81
C THR A 353 -1.38 3.37 28.08
N ASP A 354 -1.36 4.52 28.73
CA ASP A 354 -2.03 5.72 28.26
C ASP A 354 -1.42 6.18 26.93
N LEU A 355 -2.26 6.62 26.01
CA LEU A 355 -1.84 6.97 24.65
C LEU A 355 -0.81 8.13 24.67
N ASP A 356 -0.91 8.98 25.68
CA ASP A 356 -0.03 10.13 25.91
C ASP A 356 1.38 9.71 26.34
N GLU A 357 1.52 8.65 27.14
CA GLU A 357 2.84 8.12 27.54
C GLU A 357 3.60 7.53 26.34
N VAL A 358 2.87 6.91 25.40
CA VAL A 358 3.44 6.31 24.19
C VAL A 358 3.89 7.38 23.20
N LEU A 359 3.15 8.48 23.08
CA LEU A 359 3.53 9.63 22.26
C LEU A 359 4.78 10.32 22.81
N GLN A 360 4.86 10.51 24.13
CA GLN A 360 6.04 11.07 24.78
C GLN A 360 7.30 10.20 24.59
N LEU A 361 7.16 8.87 24.67
CA LEU A 361 8.28 7.96 24.43
C LEU A 361 8.72 7.91 22.95
N ALA A 362 7.78 8.05 22.01
CA ALA A 362 8.09 8.11 20.58
C ALA A 362 8.81 9.42 20.22
N GLU A 363 8.39 10.55 20.79
CA GLU A 363 9.06 11.85 20.65
C GLU A 363 10.46 11.83 21.26
N ALA A 364 10.62 11.24 22.45
CA ALA A 364 11.93 11.10 23.09
C ALA A 364 12.91 10.24 22.26
N LYS A 365 12.44 9.12 21.68
CA LYS A 365 13.26 8.31 20.78
C LYS A 365 13.62 9.06 19.50
N ALA A 366 12.68 9.78 18.88
CA ALA A 366 12.95 10.57 17.68
C ALA A 366 14.00 11.67 17.93
N GLN A 367 13.98 12.31 19.10
CA GLN A 367 14.98 13.29 19.50
C GLN A 367 16.36 12.66 19.72
N GLN A 368 16.42 11.47 20.31
CA GLN A 368 17.68 10.77 20.55
C GLN A 368 18.39 10.39 19.24
N TYR A 369 17.65 9.92 18.23
CA TYR A 369 18.19 9.65 16.88
C TYR A 369 18.64 10.92 16.13
N THR A 370 18.13 12.09 16.49
CA THR A 370 18.53 13.36 15.86
C THR A 370 19.83 13.91 16.46
N ILE A 371 20.15 13.52 17.70
CA ILE A 371 21.38 13.93 18.40
C ILE A 371 22.59 13.11 17.94
N ASP A 372 22.40 11.83 17.60
CA ASP A 372 23.47 10.93 17.15
C ASP A 372 23.89 11.12 15.67
N LEU A 373 23.24 12.05 14.95
CA LEU A 373 23.51 12.36 13.53
C LEU A 373 24.15 13.74 13.29
N ASN A 374 24.50 14.47 14.34
CA ASN A 374 25.32 15.68 14.31
C ASN A 374 26.61 15.46 15.11
#